data_AF-A0ABD0QJS1-F1
#
_entry.id   AF-A0ABD0QJS1-F1
#
_cell.length_a   1.000
_cell.length_b   1.000
_cell.length_c   1.000
_cell.angle_alpha   90.00
_cell.angle_beta   90.00
_cell.angle_gamma   90.00
#
_symmetry.space_group_name_H-M   'P 1'
#
loop_
_entity.id
_entity.type
_entity.pdbx_description
1 polymer ?
#
loop_
_entity_poly.entity_id
_entity_poly.type
_entity_poly.pdbx_seq_one_letter_code
_entity_poly.pdbx_strand_id
1 'polypeptide(L)'
;VGVKIDATSFSLTRLVTFLPFYMLVNRTKHIIKVCEEGLDHWTEAPPGQAAVPFWPERESKKLRVKVEGCQSSPRAFDFHQPENCLLLHLDKTLGGIIVDVNLTEHSAVIRFSDYHDGAAPFLLINHSKDETLQFHQ
;
A
#
# COMPACT_ATOMS: atom_id res chain seq x y z
N VAL A 1 9.21 -15.49 -0.31
CA VAL A 1 8.89 -15.91 1.09
C VAL A 1 9.91 -15.25 2.02
N GLY A 2 9.48 -14.72 3.16
CA GLY A 2 10.36 -14.15 4.18
C GLY A 2 10.83 -15.23 5.15
N VAL A 3 12.06 -15.12 5.65
CA VAL A 3 12.65 -16.07 6.61
C VAL A 3 13.23 -15.30 7.79
N LYS A 4 12.80 -15.64 9.01
CA LYS A 4 13.35 -15.12 10.25
C LYS A 4 14.03 -16.26 11.02
N ILE A 5 15.25 -16.03 11.52
CA ILE A 5 16.01 -17.01 12.29
C ILE A 5 16.27 -16.45 13.68
N ASP A 6 15.64 -17.03 14.69
CA ASP A 6 15.80 -16.65 16.09
C ASP A 6 16.66 -17.70 16.84
N ALA A 7 17.55 -17.24 17.73
CA ALA A 7 18.29 -18.13 18.62
C ALA A 7 17.39 -18.63 19.75
N THR A 8 17.39 -19.93 20.02
CA THR A 8 16.69 -20.48 21.20
C THR A 8 17.58 -20.42 22.44
N SER A 9 16.98 -20.54 23.63
CA SER A 9 17.71 -20.61 24.90
C SER A 9 18.68 -21.80 24.98
N PHE A 10 18.54 -22.78 24.10
CA PHE A 10 19.52 -23.84 23.87
C PHE A 10 20.44 -23.46 22.70
N SER A 11 21.74 -23.30 22.98
CA SER A 11 22.71 -22.68 22.06
C SER A 11 22.85 -23.37 20.69
N LEU A 12 22.46 -24.65 20.57
CA LEU A 12 22.54 -25.43 19.34
C LEU A 12 21.28 -25.38 18.47
N THR A 13 20.12 -24.97 19.01
CA THR A 13 18.85 -24.96 18.26
C THR A 13 18.53 -23.54 17.78
N ARG A 14 18.11 -23.43 16.52
CA ARG A 14 17.62 -22.20 15.89
C ARG A 14 16.16 -22.40 15.52
N LEU A 15 15.33 -21.39 15.78
CA LEU A 15 13.95 -21.35 15.31
C LEU A 15 13.92 -20.63 13.96
N VAL A 16 13.56 -21.36 12.90
CA VAL A 16 13.38 -20.80 11.56
C VAL A 16 11.88 -20.60 11.32
N THR A 17 11.45 -19.35 11.18
CA THR A 17 10.05 -19.00 10.92
C THR A 17 9.93 -18.54 9.47
N PHE A 18 9.06 -19.21 8.71
CA PHE A 18 8.67 -18.78 7.37
C PHE A 18 7.50 -17.82 7.50
N LEU A 19 7.70 -16.60 7.00
CA LEU A 19 6.71 -15.54 7.03
C LEU A 19 6.41 -15.10 5.60
N PRO A 20 5.22 -14.55 5.33
CA PRO A 20 5.00 -13.76 4.13
C PRO A 20 6.04 -12.66 4.04
N PHE A 21 6.63 -12.46 2.86
CA PHE A 21 7.58 -11.36 2.68
C PHE A 21 6.85 -10.02 2.63
N TYR A 22 5.69 -9.96 1.97
CA TYR A 22 4.86 -8.77 1.88
C TYR A 22 3.69 -8.84 2.87
N MET A 23 3.49 -7.75 3.60
CA MET A 23 2.39 -7.55 4.53
C MET A 23 1.65 -6.26 4.20
N LEU A 24 0.33 -6.32 4.12
CA LEU A 24 -0.56 -5.16 3.98
C LEU A 24 -0.99 -4.69 5.36
N VAL A 25 -0.86 -3.40 5.64
CA VAL A 25 -1.33 -2.78 6.89
C VAL A 25 -2.32 -1.70 6.54
N ASN A 26 -3.57 -1.87 6.96
CA ASN A 26 -4.62 -0.90 6.70
C ASN A 26 -4.91 -0.05 7.95
N ARG A 27 -4.50 1.21 7.91
CA ARG A 27 -4.81 2.25 8.91
C ARG A 27 -5.91 3.21 8.45
N THR A 28 -6.57 2.91 7.34
CA THR A 28 -7.77 3.65 6.90
C THR A 28 -8.99 3.14 7.65
N LYS A 29 -10.10 3.87 7.53
CA LYS A 29 -11.43 3.42 7.98
C LYS A 29 -12.17 2.51 6.98
N HIS A 30 -11.58 2.23 5.81
CA HIS A 30 -12.23 1.55 4.69
C HIS A 30 -11.64 0.15 4.47
N ILE A 31 -12.40 -0.77 3.86
CA ILE A 31 -11.79 -2.01 3.35
C ILE A 31 -10.95 -1.68 2.12
N ILE A 32 -9.67 -2.07 2.16
CA ILE A 32 -8.74 -1.92 1.03
C ILE A 32 -8.63 -3.26 0.33
N LYS A 33 -8.81 -3.30 -1.00
CA LYS A 33 -8.56 -4.50 -1.81
C LYS A 33 -7.32 -4.29 -2.65
N VAL A 34 -6.39 -5.23 -2.58
CA VAL A 34 -5.10 -5.17 -3.24
C VAL A 34 -4.97 -6.35 -4.20
N CYS A 35 -4.52 -6.10 -5.42
CA CYS A 35 -4.28 -7.12 -6.43
C CYS A 35 -2.99 -6.79 -7.16
N GLU A 36 -2.20 -7.80 -7.50
CA GLU A 36 -1.07 -7.60 -8.41
C GLU A 36 -1.55 -7.19 -9.82
N GLU A 37 -0.79 -6.32 -10.50
CA GLU A 37 -1.10 -5.93 -11.86
C GLU A 37 -1.04 -7.13 -12.83
N GLY A 38 -2.06 -7.26 -13.68
CA GLY A 38 -2.19 -8.38 -14.63
C GLY A 38 -2.85 -9.65 -14.06
N LEU A 39 -3.24 -9.66 -12.77
CA LEU A 39 -4.08 -10.69 -12.16
C LEU A 39 -5.47 -10.14 -11.82
N ASP A 40 -6.39 -10.97 -11.31
CA ASP A 40 -7.68 -10.49 -10.78
C ASP A 40 -8.02 -11.13 -9.42
N HIS A 41 -6.99 -11.59 -8.70
CA HIS A 41 -7.11 -12.12 -7.35
C HIS A 41 -6.94 -10.99 -6.33
N TRP A 42 -8.05 -10.50 -5.79
CA TRP A 42 -8.07 -9.40 -4.83
C TRP A 42 -7.93 -9.93 -3.39
N THR A 43 -6.87 -9.49 -2.70
CA THR A 43 -6.71 -9.68 -1.26
C THR A 43 -7.35 -8.51 -0.52
N GLU A 44 -8.21 -8.80 0.45
CA GLU A 44 -8.83 -7.77 1.29
C GLU A 44 -7.96 -7.50 2.52
N ALA A 45 -7.75 -6.22 2.81
CA ALA A 45 -7.12 -5.72 4.02
C ALA A 45 -8.17 -4.94 4.82
N PRO A 46 -8.86 -5.58 5.79
CA PRO A 46 -9.85 -4.92 6.62
C PRO A 46 -9.22 -3.86 7.55
N PRO A 47 -9.98 -2.81 7.91
CA PRO A 47 -9.53 -1.84 8.91
C PRO A 47 -9.38 -2.51 10.28
N GLY A 48 -8.38 -2.09 11.06
CA GLY A 48 -8.14 -2.58 12.43
C GLY A 48 -7.46 -3.96 12.52
N GLN A 49 -7.27 -4.68 11.41
CA GLN A 49 -6.44 -5.87 11.39
C GLN A 49 -4.95 -5.47 11.44
N ALA A 50 -4.17 -6.13 12.31
CA ALA A 50 -2.76 -5.78 12.53
C ALA A 50 -1.91 -5.84 11.24
N ALA A 51 -2.08 -6.89 10.45
CA ALA A 51 -1.52 -7.03 9.12
C ALA A 51 -2.23 -8.16 8.34
N VAL A 52 -2.28 -8.05 7.02
CA VAL A 52 -2.75 -9.09 6.10
C VAL A 52 -1.58 -9.56 5.25
N PRO A 53 -1.30 -10.87 5.22
CA PRO A 53 -0.20 -11.37 4.44
C PRO A 53 -0.53 -11.35 2.93
N PHE A 54 0.46 -11.03 2.09
CA PHE A 54 0.27 -10.88 0.65
C PHE A 54 1.38 -11.60 -0.14
N TRP A 55 0.98 -12.28 -1.21
CA TRP A 55 1.88 -13.07 -2.06
C TRP A 55 1.70 -12.64 -3.52
N PRO A 56 2.55 -11.75 -4.04
CA PRO A 56 2.61 -11.51 -5.47
C PRO A 56 3.08 -12.79 -6.18
N GLU A 57 2.44 -13.11 -7.29
CA GLU A 57 2.72 -14.32 -8.09
C GLU A 57 3.54 -13.99 -9.33
N ARG A 58 3.54 -12.73 -9.77
CA ARG A 58 4.29 -12.27 -10.93
C ARG A 58 5.45 -11.37 -10.52
N GLU A 59 6.28 -11.05 -11.51
CA GLU A 59 7.31 -10.01 -11.42
C GLU A 59 6.79 -8.67 -11.99
N SER A 60 5.48 -8.39 -11.87
CA SER A 60 4.87 -7.17 -12.43
C SER A 60 5.41 -5.90 -11.79
N LYS A 61 5.88 -6.03 -10.55
CA LYS A 61 6.36 -4.98 -9.66
C LYS A 61 5.35 -3.90 -9.26
N LYS A 62 4.09 -4.05 -9.68
CA LYS A 62 3.02 -3.09 -9.43
C LYS A 62 1.81 -3.74 -8.76
N LEU A 63 1.26 -3.03 -7.79
CA LEU A 63 -0.01 -3.38 -7.15
C LEU A 63 -1.09 -2.42 -7.58
N ARG A 64 -2.32 -2.93 -7.68
CA ARG A 64 -3.54 -2.17 -7.89
C ARG A 64 -4.38 -2.18 -6.62
N VAL A 65 -4.96 -1.03 -6.31
CA VAL A 65 -5.74 -0.80 -5.09
C VAL A 65 -7.15 -0.39 -5.46
N LYS A 66 -8.13 -1.01 -4.80
CA LYS A 66 -9.52 -0.55 -4.72
C LYS A 66 -9.82 -0.21 -3.28
N VAL A 67 -10.59 0.86 -3.07
CA VAL A 67 -11.07 1.27 -1.75
C VAL A 67 -12.58 1.08 -1.74
N GLU A 68 -13.10 0.42 -0.71
CA GLU A 68 -14.55 0.27 -0.55
C GLU A 68 -15.25 1.63 -0.55
N GLY A 69 -16.33 1.73 -1.34
CA GLY A 69 -17.06 2.98 -1.57
C GLY A 69 -16.55 3.81 -2.75
N CYS A 70 -15.30 3.60 -3.20
CA CYS A 70 -14.73 4.31 -4.35
C CYS A 70 -15.29 3.78 -5.68
N GLN A 71 -15.74 4.68 -6.55
CA GLN A 71 -16.20 4.38 -7.89
C GLN A 71 -15.12 4.57 -8.96
N SER A 72 -13.94 5.09 -8.58
CA SER A 72 -12.84 5.25 -9.54
C SER A 72 -12.27 3.89 -9.97
N SER A 73 -11.58 3.89 -11.11
CA SER A 73 -10.74 2.75 -11.47
C SER A 73 -9.68 2.46 -10.39
N PRO A 74 -9.18 1.22 -10.30
CA PRO A 74 -8.12 0.87 -9.37
C PRO A 74 -6.87 1.70 -9.62
N ARG A 75 -6.18 2.10 -8.56
CA ARG A 75 -4.92 2.86 -8.65
C ARG A 75 -3.73 1.94 -8.55
N ALA A 76 -2.77 2.11 -9.45
CA ALA A 76 -1.55 1.32 -9.48
C ALA A 76 -0.38 2.07 -8.84
N PHE A 77 0.53 1.34 -8.21
CA PHE A 77 1.80 1.88 -7.68
C PHE A 77 2.87 0.79 -7.64
N ASP A 78 4.14 1.20 -7.67
CA ASP A 78 5.29 0.29 -7.56
C ASP A 78 5.52 -0.11 -6.10
N PHE A 79 5.70 -1.40 -5.83
CA PHE A 79 5.88 -1.92 -4.46
C PHE A 79 7.26 -2.56 -4.22
N HIS A 80 8.15 -2.50 -5.20
CA HIS A 80 9.51 -3.05 -5.14
C HIS A 80 10.60 -2.02 -4.80
N GLN A 81 10.22 -0.76 -4.67
CA GLN A 81 11.09 0.30 -4.16
C GLN A 81 10.47 0.90 -2.90
N PRO A 82 11.28 1.43 -1.98
CA PRO A 82 10.75 2.20 -0.88
C PRO A 82 9.93 3.36 -1.42
N GLU A 83 8.75 3.56 -0.86
CA GLU A 83 7.84 4.64 -1.22
C GLU A 83 7.37 5.28 0.08
N ASN A 84 7.44 6.60 0.15
CA ASN A 84 7.11 7.34 1.37
C ASN A 84 6.04 8.37 1.04
N CYS A 85 4.87 8.23 1.66
CA CYS A 85 3.77 9.16 1.52
C CYS A 85 3.21 9.31 0.09
N LEU A 86 3.14 8.23 -0.70
CA LEU A 86 2.50 8.29 -2.02
C LEU A 86 1.00 8.55 -1.88
N LEU A 87 0.53 9.67 -2.42
CA LEU A 87 -0.89 10.00 -2.46
C LEU A 87 -1.58 9.30 -3.64
N LEU A 88 -2.48 8.37 -3.35
CA LEU A 88 -3.37 7.79 -4.34
C LEU A 88 -4.67 8.58 -4.38
N HIS A 89 -4.88 9.32 -5.45
CA HIS A 89 -6.14 10.02 -5.73
C HIS A 89 -7.27 9.01 -6.00
N LEU A 90 -8.39 9.15 -5.29
CA LEU A 90 -9.56 8.29 -5.43
C LEU A 90 -10.62 8.98 -6.30
N ASP A 91 -11.89 8.98 -5.87
CA ASP A 91 -12.95 9.80 -6.43
C ASP A 91 -13.26 11.00 -5.52
N LYS A 92 -14.19 11.85 -5.96
CA LYS A 92 -14.58 13.07 -5.22
C LYS A 92 -15.20 12.80 -3.85
N THR A 93 -15.61 11.57 -3.56
CA THR A 93 -16.28 11.21 -2.30
C THR A 93 -15.28 10.84 -1.21
N LEU A 94 -14.17 10.19 -1.60
CA LEU A 94 -13.15 9.72 -0.67
C LEU A 94 -11.87 10.56 -0.71
N GLY A 95 -11.63 11.33 -1.78
CA GLY A 95 -10.47 12.19 -1.95
C GLY A 95 -9.21 11.39 -2.26
N GLY A 96 -8.54 10.83 -1.24
CA GLY A 96 -7.31 10.09 -1.41
C GLY A 96 -6.91 9.27 -0.19
N ILE A 97 -5.97 8.36 -0.40
CA ILE A 97 -5.28 7.63 0.67
C ILE A 97 -3.78 7.69 0.45
N ILE A 98 -3.03 7.52 1.53
CA ILE A 98 -1.57 7.53 1.51
C ILE A 98 -1.06 6.08 1.50
N VAL A 99 -0.05 5.82 0.69
CA VAL A 99 0.67 4.55 0.63
C VAL A 99 2.11 4.75 1.05
N ASP A 100 2.57 3.91 1.99
CA ASP A 100 4.00 3.73 2.28
C ASP A 100 4.42 2.31 1.94
N VAL A 101 5.57 2.16 1.29
CA VAL A 101 6.23 0.88 1.05
C VAL A 101 7.54 0.88 1.81
N ASN A 102 7.58 0.10 2.89
CA ASN A 102 8.75 -0.05 3.74
C ASN A 102 9.42 -1.39 3.43
N LEU A 103 10.56 -1.35 2.74
CA LEU A 103 11.34 -2.53 2.38
C LEU A 103 12.50 -2.71 3.34
N THR A 104 12.71 -3.95 3.75
CA THR A 104 13.86 -4.41 4.53
C THR A 104 14.44 -5.65 3.86
N GLU A 105 15.59 -6.13 4.32
CA GLU A 105 16.21 -7.35 3.78
C GLU A 105 15.32 -8.60 3.95
N HIS A 106 14.42 -8.61 4.92
CA HIS A 106 13.66 -9.82 5.30
C HIS A 106 12.14 -9.67 5.20
N SER A 107 11.65 -8.45 4.95
CA SER A 107 10.22 -8.17 4.88
C SER A 107 9.91 -6.87 4.14
N ALA A 108 8.68 -6.74 3.70
CA ALA A 108 8.09 -5.58 3.08
C ALA A 108 6.74 -5.28 3.71
N VAL A 109 6.56 -4.05 4.18
CA VAL A 109 5.29 -3.58 4.73
C VAL A 109 4.71 -2.50 3.82
N ILE A 110 3.54 -2.78 3.26
CA ILE A 110 2.76 -1.85 2.46
C ILE A 110 1.65 -1.31 3.35
N ARG A 111 1.72 -0.02 3.69
CA ARG A 111 0.79 0.63 4.61
C ARG A 111 -0.15 1.55 3.85
N PHE A 112 -1.44 1.44 4.12
CA PHE A 112 -2.46 2.38 3.67
C PHE A 112 -2.90 3.23 4.87
N SER A 113 -2.94 4.55 4.71
CA SER A 113 -3.38 5.49 5.75
C SER A 113 -4.37 6.49 5.18
N ASP A 114 -5.29 6.99 6.02
CA ASP A 114 -6.21 8.04 5.61
C ASP A 114 -5.44 9.30 5.22
N TYR A 115 -5.89 9.98 4.16
CA TYR A 115 -5.46 11.35 3.89
C TYR A 115 -6.11 12.28 4.91
N HIS A 116 -5.34 13.22 5.46
CA HIS A 116 -5.84 14.27 6.34
C HIS A 116 -5.46 15.65 5.80
N ASP A 117 -6.22 16.67 6.22
CA ASP A 117 -5.89 18.05 5.88
C ASP A 117 -4.46 18.39 6.33
N GLY A 118 -3.70 18.97 5.41
CA GLY A 118 -2.27 19.26 5.60
C GLY A 118 -1.31 18.10 5.27
N ALA A 119 -1.79 16.93 4.85
CA ALA A 119 -0.91 15.83 4.43
C ALA A 119 -0.27 16.05 3.04
N ALA A 120 -0.91 16.86 2.16
CA ALA A 120 -0.31 17.21 0.89
C ALA A 120 0.89 18.17 1.09
N PRO A 121 2.04 17.89 0.46
CA PRO A 121 3.24 18.75 0.59
C PRO A 121 3.08 20.12 -0.08
N PHE A 122 2.13 20.27 -1.01
CA PHE A 122 1.83 21.53 -1.67
C PHE A 122 0.35 21.60 -2.08
N LEU A 123 -0.19 22.82 -2.10
CA LEU A 123 -1.54 23.14 -2.58
C LEU A 123 -1.42 23.94 -3.88
N LEU A 124 -1.96 23.42 -4.98
CA LEU A 124 -2.05 24.15 -6.23
C LEU A 124 -3.39 24.90 -6.31
N ILE A 125 -3.35 26.23 -6.28
CA ILE A 125 -4.53 27.07 -6.43
C ILE A 125 -4.53 27.67 -7.84
N ASN A 126 -5.49 27.23 -8.67
CA ASN A 126 -5.69 27.80 -9.99
C ASN A 126 -6.59 29.04 -9.91
N HIS A 127 -6.00 30.24 -10.03
CA HIS A 127 -6.72 31.51 -10.10
C HIS A 127 -7.03 31.99 -11.52
N SER A 128 -6.76 31.16 -12.54
CA SER A 128 -7.21 31.47 -13.90
C SER A 128 -8.73 31.28 -14.02
N LYS A 129 -9.38 32.07 -14.88
CA LYS A 129 -10.84 32.03 -15.04
C LYS A 129 -11.28 30.89 -15.94
N ASP A 130 -10.53 30.62 -17.01
CA ASP A 130 -10.95 29.72 -18.09
C ASP A 130 -9.87 28.70 -18.50
N GLU A 131 -8.75 28.63 -17.78
CA GLU A 131 -7.65 27.70 -18.12
C GLU A 131 -7.63 26.50 -17.18
N THR A 132 -7.52 25.30 -17.74
CA THR A 132 -7.38 24.07 -16.96
C THR A 132 -5.90 23.77 -16.74
N LEU A 133 -5.43 23.86 -15.50
CA LEU A 133 -4.11 23.36 -15.12
C LEU A 133 -4.14 21.84 -14.99
N GLN A 134 -3.26 21.16 -15.71
CA GLN A 134 -3.03 19.73 -15.58
C GLN A 134 -1.67 19.48 -14.94
N PHE A 135 -1.67 18.82 -13.79
CA PHE A 135 -0.47 18.34 -13.13
C PHE A 135 -0.36 16.84 -13.37
N HIS A 136 0.82 16.40 -13.82
CA HIS A 136 1.12 15.00 -14.07
C HIS A 136 2.23 14.60 -13.09
N GLN A 137 1.95 13.59 -12.26
CA GLN A 137 2.92 12.93 -11.38
C GLN A 137 3.44 11.67 -12.07
#